data_AF-A0A7V9PDB2-F1
#
_entry.id   AF-A0A7V9PDB2-F1
#
_cell.length_a   1.000
_cell.length_b   1.000
_cell.length_c   1.000
_cell.angle_alpha   90.00
_cell.angle_beta   90.00
_cell.angle_gamma   90.00
#
_symmetry.space_group_name_H-M   'P 1'
#
loop_
_entity.id
_entity.type
_entity.pdbx_description
1 polymer ?
#
loop_
_entity_poly.entity_id
_entity_poly.type
_entity_poly.pdbx_seq_one_letter_code
_entity_poly.pdbx_strand_id
1 'polypeptide(L)'
;MDLQQKAEAPAVENPRPVSLRERIAAAREPEVLATLSLTAIGLGAGFVLFTYIDPLLRSLTGYGGRGVSVMLLLFGVAAIAGNALGGYGADRWGYGRSLVIIFSALAASFLPFSLLAPASGTFLAVAGVGVVLVAWSVARWVLTPFQQYRLIRLSRSKATWSSP
;
A
#
# COMPACT_ATOMS: atom_id res chain seq x y z
N MET A 1 -18.56 48.76 16.28
CA MET A 1 -18.81 47.59 15.40
C MET A 1 -17.47 47.28 14.75
N ASP A 2 -16.65 46.31 15.15
CA ASP A 2 -17.02 44.90 15.26
C ASP A 2 -15.94 44.06 15.99
N LEU A 3 -15.40 44.55 17.11
CA LEU A 3 -14.34 43.85 17.85
C LEU A 3 -14.85 42.80 18.87
N GLN A 4 -16.18 42.60 18.96
CA GLN A 4 -16.77 41.58 19.83
C GLN A 4 -17.14 40.27 19.12
N GLN A 5 -17.04 40.19 17.79
CA GLN A 5 -17.44 39.00 17.02
C GLN A 5 -16.31 37.96 16.85
N LYS A 6 -15.41 37.83 17.83
CA LYS A 6 -14.22 36.95 17.70
C LYS A 6 -14.03 35.90 18.80
N ALA A 7 -15.04 35.68 19.65
CA ALA A 7 -14.89 34.83 20.84
C ALA A 7 -15.94 33.72 21.03
N GLU A 8 -16.79 33.43 20.04
CA GLU A 8 -17.64 32.23 20.08
C GLU A 8 -17.26 31.33 18.92
N ALA A 9 -16.30 30.42 19.16
CA ALA A 9 -16.09 29.30 18.28
C ALA A 9 -17.41 28.52 18.20
N PRO A 10 -17.94 28.20 17.00
CA PRO A 10 -19.20 27.47 16.88
C PRO A 10 -19.08 26.17 17.68
N ALA A 11 -20.07 25.88 18.52
CA ALA A 11 -20.12 24.65 19.29
C ALA A 11 -20.07 23.48 18.30
N VAL A 12 -18.89 22.85 18.21
CA VAL A 12 -18.69 21.67 17.38
C VAL A 12 -19.58 20.60 17.97
N GLU A 13 -20.69 20.29 17.28
CA GLU A 13 -21.54 19.17 17.66
C GLU A 13 -20.66 17.93 17.62
N ASN A 14 -20.31 17.43 18.81
CA ASN A 14 -19.36 16.36 18.96
C ASN A 14 -20.02 15.11 18.38
N PRO A 15 -19.59 14.60 17.22
CA PRO A 15 -20.25 13.46 16.60
C PRO A 15 -20.22 12.33 17.62
N ARG A 16 -21.40 11.79 17.94
CA ARG A 16 -21.54 10.78 19.00
C ARG A 16 -20.42 9.74 18.87
N PRO A 17 -19.67 9.46 19.94
CA PRO A 17 -18.60 8.49 19.90
C PRO A 17 -19.15 7.16 19.36
N VAL A 18 -18.74 6.79 18.14
CA VAL A 18 -19.17 5.53 17.53
C VAL A 18 -18.63 4.39 18.40
N SER A 19 -19.56 3.65 19.00
CA SER A 19 -19.26 2.57 19.93
C SER A 19 -18.49 1.44 19.24
N LEU A 20 -17.72 0.68 20.01
CA LEU A 20 -16.99 -0.48 19.49
C LEU A 20 -17.95 -1.48 18.80
N ARG A 21 -19.16 -1.61 19.35
CA ARG A 21 -20.21 -2.47 18.81
C ARG A 21 -20.66 -2.03 17.42
N GLU A 22 -20.90 -0.73 17.21
CA GLU A 22 -21.29 -0.18 15.91
C GLU A 22 -20.18 -0.33 14.86
N ARG A 23 -18.91 -0.16 15.26
CA ARG A 23 -17.76 -0.40 14.37
C ARG A 23 -17.64 -1.87 13.96
N ILE A 24 -17.82 -2.79 14.91
CA ILE A 24 -17.82 -4.23 14.63
C ILE A 24 -19.02 -4.62 13.76
N ALA A 25 -20.20 -4.03 13.98
CA ALA A 25 -21.37 -4.26 13.15
C ALA A 25 -21.13 -3.81 11.70
N ALA A 26 -20.59 -2.60 11.50
CA ALA A 26 -20.21 -2.11 10.17
C ALA A 26 -19.12 -2.97 9.51
N ALA A 27 -18.19 -3.53 10.30
CA ALA A 27 -17.17 -4.44 9.79
C ALA A 27 -17.72 -5.81 9.34
N ARG A 28 -18.95 -6.16 9.72
CA ARG A 28 -19.64 -7.41 9.31
C ARG A 28 -20.43 -7.25 8.02
N GLU A 29 -20.53 -6.06 7.45
CA GLU A 29 -21.15 -5.84 6.15
C GLU A 29 -20.37 -6.61 5.06
N PRO A 30 -21.04 -7.34 4.14
CA PRO A 30 -20.39 -8.21 3.16
C PRO A 30 -19.35 -7.49 2.30
N GLU A 31 -19.63 -6.25 1.88
CA GLU A 31 -18.72 -5.43 1.09
C GLU A 31 -17.46 -5.03 1.87
N VAL A 32 -17.62 -4.76 3.17
CA VAL A 32 -16.51 -4.42 4.07
C VAL A 32 -15.65 -5.64 4.35
N LEU A 33 -16.28 -6.79 4.61
CA LEU A 33 -15.58 -8.07 4.78
C LEU A 33 -14.80 -8.47 3.53
N ALA A 34 -15.37 -8.31 2.33
CA ALA A 34 -14.68 -8.59 1.08
C ALA A 34 -13.45 -7.69 0.91
N THR A 35 -13.60 -6.40 1.19
CA THR A 35 -12.48 -5.43 1.13
C THR A 35 -11.38 -5.75 2.15
N LEU A 36 -11.76 -6.07 3.39
CA LEU A 36 -10.82 -6.45 4.45
C LEU A 36 -10.11 -7.77 4.15
N SER A 37 -10.83 -8.75 3.59
CA SER A 37 -10.26 -10.04 3.21
C SER A 37 -9.25 -9.89 2.08
N LEU A 38 -9.58 -9.12 1.04
CA LEU A 38 -8.64 -8.83 -0.05
C LEU A 38 -7.39 -8.11 0.48
N THR A 39 -7.59 -7.17 1.40
CA THR A 39 -6.49 -6.45 2.05
C THR A 39 -5.62 -7.40 2.86
N ALA A 40 -6.22 -8.27 3.68
CA ALA A 40 -5.51 -9.26 4.49
C ALA A 40 -4.73 -10.26 3.63
N ILE A 41 -5.33 -10.77 2.54
CA ILE A 41 -4.67 -11.64 1.58
C ILE A 41 -3.48 -10.92 0.94
N GLY A 42 -3.66 -9.69 0.47
CA GLY A 42 -2.57 -8.93 -0.14
C GLY A 42 -1.47 -8.58 0.85
N LEU A 43 -1.78 -8.31 2.13
CA LEU A 43 -0.79 -8.19 3.21
C LEU A 43 -0.03 -9.51 3.44
N GLY A 44 -0.75 -10.62 3.56
CA GLY A 44 -0.17 -11.95 3.75
C GLY A 44 0.76 -12.37 2.61
N ALA A 45 0.36 -12.14 1.36
CA ALA A 45 1.19 -12.42 0.18
C ALA A 45 2.52 -11.67 0.22
N GLY A 46 2.55 -10.43 0.72
CA GLY A 46 3.79 -9.68 0.88
C GLY A 46 4.71 -10.23 1.97
N PHE A 47 4.13 -10.73 3.07
CA PHE A 47 4.91 -11.39 4.12
C PHE A 47 5.59 -12.67 3.63
N VAL A 48 4.93 -13.44 2.76
CA VAL A 48 5.53 -14.64 2.15
C VAL A 48 6.77 -14.24 1.34
N LEU A 49 6.67 -13.21 0.50
CA LEU A 49 7.84 -12.75 -0.25
C LEU A 49 8.96 -12.29 0.69
N PHE A 50 8.68 -11.48 1.71
CA PHE A 50 9.72 -11.05 2.67
C PHE A 50 10.39 -12.22 3.40
N THR A 51 9.63 -13.25 3.74
CA THR A 51 10.13 -14.43 4.45
C THR A 51 11.05 -15.28 3.55
N TYR A 52 10.69 -15.39 2.27
CA TYR A 52 11.37 -16.28 1.32
C TYR A 52 12.18 -15.56 0.24
N ILE A 53 12.42 -14.24 0.38
CA ILE A 53 13.09 -13.46 -0.65
C ILE A 53 14.52 -13.94 -0.91
N ASP A 54 15.31 -14.20 0.14
CA ASP A 54 16.68 -14.72 -0.01
C ASP A 54 16.72 -16.10 -0.69
N PRO A 55 15.99 -17.13 -0.21
CA PRO A 55 16.01 -18.43 -0.88
C PRO A 55 15.43 -18.39 -2.29
N LEU A 56 14.44 -17.54 -2.56
CA LEU A 56 13.86 -17.35 -3.90
C LEU A 56 14.83 -16.67 -4.87
N LEU A 57 15.53 -15.63 -4.43
CA LEU A 57 16.54 -14.97 -5.25
C LEU A 57 17.70 -15.92 -5.56
N ARG A 58 18.16 -16.71 -4.58
CA ARG A 58 19.23 -17.70 -4.79
C ARG A 58 18.82 -18.78 -5.78
N SER A 59 17.60 -19.33 -5.66
CA SER A 59 17.12 -20.40 -6.53
C SER A 59 16.95 -19.95 -7.98
N LEU A 60 16.51 -18.72 -8.22
CA LEU A 60 16.25 -18.20 -9.57
C LEU A 60 17.52 -17.65 -10.24
N THR A 61 18.42 -17.04 -9.47
CA THR A 61 19.61 -16.35 -10.03
C THR A 61 20.89 -17.15 -9.96
N GLY A 62 20.96 -18.17 -9.08
CA GLY A 62 22.20 -18.89 -8.78
C GLY A 62 23.25 -18.03 -8.05
N TYR A 63 22.89 -16.82 -7.61
CA TYR A 63 23.83 -15.90 -6.98
C TYR A 63 24.17 -16.28 -5.54
N GLY A 64 25.43 -16.06 -5.17
CA GLY A 64 25.87 -16.07 -3.77
C GLY A 64 25.40 -14.81 -3.01
N GLY A 65 25.74 -14.73 -1.72
CA GLY A 65 25.23 -13.69 -0.82
C GLY A 65 25.39 -12.26 -1.34
N ARG A 66 26.51 -11.93 -2.01
CA ARG A 66 26.75 -10.59 -2.57
C ARG A 66 25.73 -10.19 -3.64
N GLY A 67 25.33 -11.10 -4.53
CA GLY A 67 24.35 -10.82 -5.58
C GLY A 67 22.94 -10.61 -5.00
N VAL A 68 22.58 -11.39 -3.98
CA VAL A 68 21.33 -11.20 -3.23
C VAL A 68 21.31 -9.82 -2.55
N SER A 69 22.40 -9.41 -1.90
CA SER A 69 22.49 -8.08 -1.26
C SER A 69 22.27 -6.93 -2.25
N VAL A 70 22.80 -7.03 -3.48
CA VAL A 70 22.57 -6.01 -4.52
C VAL A 70 21.10 -5.96 -4.93
N MET A 71 20.45 -7.11 -5.10
CA MET A 71 19.01 -7.18 -5.40
C MET A 71 18.15 -6.58 -4.28
N LEU A 72 18.49 -6.84 -3.02
CA LEU A 72 17.81 -6.25 -1.87
C LEU A 72 18.04 -4.73 -1.76
N LEU A 73 19.22 -4.26 -2.14
CA LEU A 73 19.50 -2.82 -2.22
C LEU A 73 18.62 -2.16 -3.29
N LEU A 74 18.54 -2.74 -4.49
CA LEU A 74 17.66 -2.26 -5.56
C LEU A 74 16.19 -2.27 -5.12
N PHE A 75 15.77 -3.33 -4.44
CA PHE A 75 14.44 -3.43 -3.83
C PHE A 75 14.17 -2.27 -2.85
N GLY A 76 15.13 -1.94 -1.98
CA GLY A 76 15.02 -0.82 -1.04
C GLY A 76 14.95 0.54 -1.72
N VAL A 77 15.76 0.79 -2.75
CA VAL A 77 15.69 2.03 -3.55
C VAL A 77 14.32 2.15 -4.24
N ALA A 78 13.83 1.06 -4.82
CA ALA A 78 12.51 1.00 -5.42
C ALA A 78 11.39 1.27 -4.41
N ALA A 79 11.53 0.80 -3.17
CA ALA A 79 10.58 1.06 -2.10
C ALA A 79 10.49 2.56 -1.77
N ILE A 80 11.63 3.25 -1.68
CA ILE A 80 11.68 4.69 -1.44
C ILE A 80 10.99 5.45 -2.59
N ALA A 81 11.31 5.09 -3.83
CA ALA A 81 10.67 5.69 -5.01
C ALA A 81 9.15 5.45 -5.03
N GLY A 82 8.70 4.24 -4.68
CA GLY A 82 7.28 3.89 -4.58
C GLY A 82 6.54 4.74 -3.53
N ASN A 83 7.13 4.95 -2.35
CA ASN A 83 6.53 5.82 -1.34
C ASN A 83 6.37 7.26 -1.85
N ALA A 84 7.37 7.81 -2.55
CA ALA A 84 7.30 9.15 -3.13
C ALA A 84 6.22 9.26 -4.22
N LEU A 85 6.17 8.29 -5.14
CA LEU A 85 5.17 8.23 -6.22
C LEU A 85 3.75 8.04 -5.69
N GLY A 86 3.58 7.27 -4.60
CA GLY A 86 2.29 7.05 -3.97
C GLY A 86 1.71 8.32 -3.33
N GLY A 87 2.57 9.19 -2.79
CA GLY A 87 2.16 10.52 -2.31
C GLY A 87 1.51 11.35 -3.43
N TYR A 88 2.16 11.41 -4.60
CA TYR A 88 1.64 12.14 -5.76
C TYR A 88 0.37 11.52 -6.35
N GLY A 89 0.31 10.18 -6.43
CA GLY A 89 -0.86 9.47 -6.97
C GLY A 89 -2.11 9.59 -6.09
N ALA A 90 -1.93 9.64 -4.77
CA ALA A 90 -3.02 9.79 -3.81
C ALA A 90 -3.77 11.12 -3.98
N ASP A 91 -3.04 12.18 -4.35
CA ASP A 91 -3.60 13.50 -4.59
C ASP A 91 -4.46 13.58 -5.88
N ARG A 92 -4.23 12.69 -6.87
CA ARG A 92 -4.81 12.82 -8.21
C ARG A 92 -5.90 11.81 -8.58
N TRP A 93 -5.89 10.58 -8.03
CA TRP A 93 -6.73 9.48 -8.56
C TRP A 93 -7.88 8.99 -7.67
N GLY A 94 -7.96 9.45 -6.41
CA GLY A 94 -9.03 9.04 -5.50
C GLY A 94 -8.88 7.62 -4.96
N TYR A 95 -9.37 7.40 -3.74
CA TYR A 95 -9.02 6.24 -2.89
C TYR A 95 -9.61 4.90 -3.37
N GLY A 96 -10.84 4.90 -3.91
CA GLY A 96 -11.57 3.66 -4.23
C GLY A 96 -11.01 2.86 -5.42
N ARG A 97 -10.75 3.52 -6.55
CA ARG A 97 -10.17 2.86 -7.74
C ARG A 97 -8.73 2.42 -7.55
N SER A 98 -7.99 3.13 -6.71
CA SER A 98 -6.56 2.88 -6.50
C SER A 98 -6.31 1.54 -5.81
N LEU A 99 -7.16 1.11 -4.86
CA LEU A 99 -6.97 -0.17 -4.17
C LEU A 99 -7.09 -1.38 -5.10
N VAL A 100 -8.11 -1.41 -5.97
CA VAL A 100 -8.31 -2.52 -6.91
C VAL A 100 -7.16 -2.60 -7.92
N ILE A 101 -6.69 -1.45 -8.42
CA ILE A 101 -5.56 -1.38 -9.36
C ILE A 101 -4.28 -1.87 -8.67
N ILE A 102 -4.02 -1.44 -7.44
CA ILE A 102 -2.81 -1.82 -6.71
C ILE A 102 -2.83 -3.31 -6.36
N PHE A 103 -3.93 -3.85 -5.81
CA PHE A 103 -3.99 -5.27 -5.49
C PHE A 103 -3.94 -6.16 -6.75
N SER A 104 -4.57 -5.74 -7.85
CA SER A 104 -4.45 -6.43 -9.14
C SER A 104 -3.01 -6.40 -9.66
N ALA A 105 -2.31 -5.27 -9.56
CA ALA A 105 -0.91 -5.15 -9.95
C ALA A 105 0.02 -6.02 -9.08
N LEU A 106 -0.22 -6.07 -7.77
CA LEU A 106 0.52 -6.97 -6.88
C LEU A 106 0.26 -8.44 -7.22
N ALA A 107 -0.98 -8.85 -7.41
CA ALA A 107 -1.29 -10.23 -7.78
C ALA A 107 -0.65 -10.63 -9.12
N ALA A 108 -0.76 -9.76 -10.13
CA ALA A 108 -0.16 -9.98 -11.44
C ALA A 108 1.37 -10.08 -11.38
N SER A 109 2.03 -9.36 -10.47
CA SER A 109 3.49 -9.38 -10.34
C SER A 109 4.07 -10.71 -9.81
N PHE A 110 3.24 -11.62 -9.30
CA PHE A 110 3.69 -12.98 -8.94
C PHE A 110 3.75 -13.94 -10.14
N LEU A 111 2.96 -13.73 -11.20
CA LEU A 111 3.00 -14.57 -12.40
C LEU A 111 4.39 -14.62 -13.06
N PRO A 112 5.08 -13.47 -13.27
CA PRO A 112 6.42 -13.45 -13.85
C PRO A 112 7.45 -14.29 -13.07
N PHE A 113 7.41 -14.29 -11.73
CA PHE A 113 8.31 -15.13 -10.93
C PHE A 113 8.13 -16.62 -11.24
N SER A 114 6.88 -17.06 -11.44
CA SER A 114 6.58 -18.46 -11.79
C SER A 114 6.96 -18.80 -13.24
N LEU A 115 6.82 -17.85 -14.17
CA LEU A 115 7.17 -18.03 -15.59
C LEU A 115 8.68 -18.01 -15.84
N LEU A 116 9.47 -17.39 -14.96
CA LEU A 116 10.93 -17.33 -15.06
C LEU A 116 11.63 -18.55 -14.44
N ALA A 117 10.91 -19.37 -13.65
CA ALA A 117 11.48 -20.55 -13.01
C ALA A 117 12.14 -21.56 -13.97
N PRO A 118 11.59 -21.86 -15.18
CA PRO A 118 12.22 -22.77 -16.14
C PRO A 118 13.53 -22.25 -16.74
N ALA A 119 13.75 -20.93 -16.71
CA ALA A 119 14.93 -20.27 -17.27
C ALA A 119 15.99 -19.93 -16.19
N SER A 120 15.87 -20.52 -15.00
CA SER A 120 16.75 -20.25 -13.86
C SER A 120 18.24 -20.35 -14.22
N GLY A 121 19.05 -19.44 -13.66
CA GLY A 121 20.48 -19.35 -13.93
C GLY A 121 20.88 -18.64 -15.23
N THR A 122 19.92 -18.26 -16.09
CA THR A 122 20.20 -17.44 -17.28
C THR A 122 20.23 -15.95 -16.95
N PHE A 123 20.97 -15.15 -17.73
CA PHE A 123 20.95 -13.68 -17.61
C PHE A 123 19.54 -13.11 -17.74
N LEU A 124 18.71 -13.67 -18.63
CA LEU A 124 17.31 -13.28 -18.81
C LEU A 124 16.47 -13.52 -17.56
N ALA A 125 16.64 -14.64 -16.87
CA ALA A 125 15.95 -14.90 -15.61
C ALA A 125 16.40 -13.95 -14.51
N VAL A 126 17.71 -13.67 -14.40
CA VAL A 126 18.23 -12.71 -13.42
C VAL A 126 17.69 -11.30 -13.67
N ALA A 127 17.76 -10.82 -14.90
CA ALA A 127 17.26 -9.51 -15.28
C ALA A 127 15.74 -9.41 -15.06
N GLY A 128 14.99 -10.45 -15.45
CA GLY A 128 13.55 -10.54 -15.23
C GLY A 128 13.19 -10.51 -13.75
N VAL A 129 13.87 -11.29 -12.91
CA VAL A 129 13.69 -11.29 -11.45
C VAL A 129 13.93 -9.91 -10.86
N GLY A 130 14.98 -9.20 -11.30
CA GLY A 130 15.26 -7.84 -10.86
C GLY A 130 14.15 -6.85 -11.23
N VAL A 131 13.65 -6.89 -12.46
CA VAL A 131 12.55 -6.04 -12.93
C VAL A 131 11.27 -6.30 -12.12
N VAL A 132 10.93 -7.58 -11.92
CA VAL A 132 9.73 -7.96 -11.19
C VAL A 132 9.84 -7.56 -9.71
N LEU A 133 11.02 -7.73 -9.11
CA LEU A 133 11.29 -7.31 -7.73
C LEU A 133 11.12 -5.80 -7.54
N VAL A 134 11.64 -5.00 -8.48
CA VAL A 134 11.49 -3.54 -8.47
C VAL A 134 10.03 -3.13 -8.66
N ALA A 135 9.34 -3.70 -9.65
CA ALA A 135 7.94 -3.40 -9.93
C ALA A 135 7.04 -3.74 -8.73
N TRP A 136 7.25 -4.91 -8.13
CA TRP A 136 6.55 -5.35 -6.92
C TRP A 136 6.81 -4.40 -5.76
N SER A 137 8.08 -3.98 -5.56
CA SER A 137 8.45 -3.03 -4.50
C SER A 137 7.71 -1.70 -4.67
N VAL A 138 7.79 -1.08 -5.85
CA VAL A 138 7.12 0.20 -6.13
C VAL A 138 5.62 0.07 -5.86
N ALA A 139 4.97 -0.94 -6.42
CA ALA A 139 3.52 -1.15 -6.26
C ALA A 139 3.12 -1.35 -4.79
N ARG A 140 3.92 -2.12 -4.02
CA ARG A 140 3.66 -2.39 -2.61
C ARG A 140 3.78 -1.12 -1.77
N TRP A 141 4.82 -0.33 -1.99
CA TRP A 141 5.15 0.82 -1.16
C TRP A 141 4.35 2.08 -1.50
N VAL A 142 3.64 2.10 -2.63
CA VAL A 142 2.61 3.10 -2.94
C VAL A 142 1.41 3.00 -1.97
N LEU A 143 1.11 1.84 -1.37
CA LEU A 143 -0.08 1.66 -0.51
C LEU A 143 -0.04 2.51 0.77
N THR A 144 1.14 2.70 1.35
CA THR A 144 1.34 3.40 2.63
C THR A 144 0.85 4.85 2.62
N PRO A 145 1.28 5.71 1.67
CA PRO A 145 0.82 7.10 1.62
C PRO A 145 -0.67 7.22 1.31
N PHE A 146 -1.26 6.31 0.53
CA PHE A 146 -2.71 6.31 0.29
C PHE A 146 -3.50 6.13 1.59
N GLN A 147 -3.06 5.22 2.46
CA GLN A 147 -3.68 5.01 3.77
C GLN A 147 -3.53 6.25 4.68
N GLN A 148 -2.36 6.88 4.67
CA GLN A 148 -2.09 8.11 5.44
C GLN A 148 -2.92 9.29 4.94
N TYR A 149 -3.00 9.48 3.63
CA TYR A 149 -3.79 10.53 2.98
C TYR A 149 -5.27 10.47 3.35
N ARG A 150 -5.86 9.26 3.38
CA ARG A 150 -7.27 9.08 3.77
C ARG A 150 -7.52 9.49 5.22
N LEU A 151 -6.64 9.14 6.15
CA LEU A 151 -6.77 9.52 7.55
C LEU A 151 -6.73 11.05 7.71
N ILE A 152 -5.77 11.70 7.04
CA ILE A 152 -5.63 13.17 7.07
C ILE A 152 -6.87 13.83 6.48
N ARG A 153 -7.39 13.35 5.34
CA ARG A 153 -8.62 13.91 4.75
C ARG A 153 -9.86 13.69 5.59
N LEU A 154 -10.01 12.53 6.23
CA LEU A 154 -11.11 12.27 7.15
C LEU A 154 -11.03 13.17 8.40
N SER A 155 -9.81 13.50 8.86
CA SER A 155 -9.60 14.44 9.96
C SER A 155 -9.92 15.90 9.55
N ARG A 156 -9.49 16.33 8.36
CA ARG A 156 -9.75 17.69 7.84
C ARG A 156 -11.20 17.90 7.43
N SER A 157 -11.84 16.91 6.82
CA SER A 157 -13.25 16.99 6.46
C SER A 157 -14.10 17.23 7.70
N LYS A 158 -13.81 16.57 8.83
CA LYS A 158 -14.46 16.87 10.11
C LYS A 158 -14.12 18.27 10.66
N ALA A 159 -12.95 18.82 10.33
CA ALA A 159 -12.51 20.14 10.77
C ALA A 159 -13.07 21.31 9.92
N THR A 160 -13.56 21.06 8.70
CA THR A 160 -14.14 22.11 7.83
C THR A 160 -15.66 22.28 7.96
N TRP A 161 -16.35 21.43 8.73
CA TRP A 161 -17.78 21.58 9.05
C TRP A 161 -18.04 22.51 10.25
N SER A 162 -17.00 23.18 10.76
CA SER A 162 -17.09 24.12 11.90
C SER A 162 -16.80 25.57 11.51
N SER A 163 -17.10 25.99 10.27
CA SER A 163 -17.24 27.40 9.90
C SER A 163 -18.61 27.61 9.24
N PRO A 164 -19.39 28.63 9.67
CA PRO A 164 -20.78 28.85 9.27
C PRO A 164 -20.99 29.07 7.77
#